data_AF-A0A8X6J5Y0-F1
#
_entry.id   AF-A0A8X6J5Y0-F1
#
_cell.length_a   1.000
_cell.length_b   1.000
_cell.length_c   1.000
_cell.angle_alpha   90.00
_cell.angle_beta   90.00
_cell.angle_gamma   90.00
#
_symmetry.space_group_name_H-M   'P 1'
#
loop_
_entity.id
_entity.type
_entity.pdbx_description
1 polymer ?
#
loop_
_entity_poly.entity_id
_entity_poly.type
_entity_poly.pdbx_seq_one_letter_code
_entity_poly.pdbx_strand_id
1 'polypeptide(L)'
;MFQFFIFCTLFIFHSTEAFHSGAPVEACDSLLPRHLHTSPKPASESPFIFTASARHFYPDSKRRKIKVKIRGASFKGFFVVALDADTHERIGKFLDATGMESVPCSAVTHTDGRPKIMATMLWQPPDDRKRGEVLFLATILESFSSYYSGQIATIRRLKSRKRLQRPTADCENLSCSNSTTLKNEKIENFVNKIL
;
A
#
# COMPACT_ATOMS: atom_id res chain seq x y z
N MET A 1 -26.52 -63.08 -7.45
CA MET A 1 -25.34 -62.74 -8.28
C MET A 1 -25.63 -61.36 -8.84
N PHE A 2 -25.25 -60.31 -8.10
CA PHE A 2 -24.03 -59.53 -8.29
C PHE A 2 -24.04 -58.73 -9.60
N GLN A 3 -23.56 -57.48 -9.52
CA GLN A 3 -23.43 -56.46 -10.57
C GLN A 3 -24.74 -55.71 -10.89
N PHE A 4 -24.88 -54.39 -10.76
CA PHE A 4 -23.91 -53.29 -10.57
C PHE A 4 -24.69 -52.11 -9.96
N PHE A 5 -24.69 -51.99 -8.63
CA PHE A 5 -24.88 -50.68 -7.99
C PHE A 5 -23.57 -49.91 -8.19
N ILE A 6 -23.36 -49.33 -9.38
CA ILE A 6 -22.29 -48.36 -9.59
C ILE A 6 -22.77 -47.07 -8.93
N PHE A 7 -22.44 -47.02 -7.64
CA PHE A 7 -22.55 -45.89 -6.75
C PHE A 7 -21.88 -44.68 -7.39
N CYS A 8 -22.66 -43.60 -7.47
CA CYS A 8 -22.26 -42.23 -7.14
C CYS A 8 -20.78 -42.02 -6.83
N THR A 9 -20.01 -41.56 -7.82
CA THR A 9 -18.95 -40.59 -7.56
C THR A 9 -18.98 -39.54 -8.67
N LEU A 10 -20.02 -38.69 -8.64
CA LEU A 10 -19.93 -37.34 -9.18
C LEU A 10 -18.78 -36.65 -8.42
N PHE A 11 -17.59 -36.66 -9.03
CA PHE A 11 -16.48 -35.78 -8.64
C PHE A 11 -16.97 -34.36 -8.92
N ILE A 12 -17.64 -33.75 -7.94
CA ILE A 12 -17.87 -32.32 -7.90
C ILE A 12 -16.48 -31.74 -7.66
N PHE A 13 -15.76 -31.45 -8.74
CA PHE A 13 -14.68 -30.48 -8.72
C PHE A 13 -15.32 -29.19 -8.23
N HIS A 14 -15.24 -28.95 -6.92
CA HIS A 14 -15.41 -27.62 -6.37
C HIS A 14 -14.28 -26.82 -6.97
N SER A 15 -14.58 -26.09 -8.04
CA SER A 15 -13.80 -24.95 -8.46
C SER A 15 -13.72 -24.06 -7.23
N THR A 16 -12.59 -24.11 -6.52
CA THR A 16 -12.29 -23.07 -5.55
C THR A 16 -12.14 -21.82 -6.39
N GLU A 17 -13.21 -21.03 -6.45
CA GLU A 17 -13.17 -19.63 -6.86
C GLU A 17 -12.15 -18.97 -5.93
N ALA A 18 -10.86 -19.04 -6.29
CA ALA A 18 -9.88 -18.14 -5.73
C ALA A 18 -10.44 -16.76 -6.04
N PHE A 19 -10.76 -15.96 -5.02
CA PHE A 19 -11.30 -14.63 -5.22
C PHE A 19 -10.30 -13.84 -6.07
N HIS A 20 -10.57 -13.76 -7.37
CA HIS A 20 -9.77 -13.01 -8.32
C HIS A 20 -10.06 -11.51 -8.15
N SER A 21 -11.18 -11.17 -7.53
CA SER A 21 -11.56 -9.81 -7.13
C SER A 21 -10.67 -9.31 -5.99
N GLY A 22 -10.48 -8.00 -5.91
CA GLY A 22 -9.61 -7.37 -4.92
C GLY A 22 -9.93 -7.65 -3.46
N ALA A 23 -9.14 -7.04 -2.57
CA ALA A 23 -9.40 -7.13 -1.14
C ALA A 23 -10.78 -6.54 -0.80
N PRO A 24 -11.58 -7.22 0.04
CA PRO A 24 -12.92 -6.74 0.39
C PRO A 24 -12.84 -5.52 1.32
N VAL A 25 -13.96 -4.82 1.50
CA VAL A 25 -14.02 -3.61 2.34
C VAL A 25 -13.57 -3.85 3.78
N GLU A 26 -13.73 -5.04 4.32
CA GLU A 26 -13.30 -5.31 5.69
C GLU A 26 -11.77 -5.44 5.83
N ALA A 27 -11.02 -5.52 4.73
CA ALA A 27 -9.56 -5.35 4.76
C ALA A 27 -9.17 -3.93 5.25
N CYS A 28 -10.10 -2.98 5.28
CA CYS A 28 -9.91 -1.68 5.90
C CYS A 28 -9.60 -1.75 7.41
N ASP A 29 -10.03 -2.81 8.10
CA ASP A 29 -9.81 -2.93 9.55
C ASP A 29 -8.47 -3.59 9.85
N SER A 30 -8.18 -4.73 9.20
CA SER A 30 -6.98 -5.51 9.47
C SER A 30 -5.78 -5.10 8.60
N LEU A 31 -6.00 -4.54 7.41
CA LEU A 31 -5.00 -4.42 6.34
C LEU A 31 -4.41 -5.75 5.87
N LEU A 32 -4.95 -6.89 6.31
CA LEU A 32 -4.43 -8.21 5.99
C LEU A 32 -5.33 -8.93 4.98
N PRO A 33 -4.76 -9.78 4.12
CA PRO A 33 -5.57 -10.67 3.31
C PRO A 33 -6.31 -11.66 4.20
N ARG A 34 -7.54 -12.03 3.80
CA ARG A 34 -8.35 -13.04 4.51
C ARG A 34 -8.03 -14.44 4.01
N HIS A 35 -6.78 -14.85 4.21
CA HIS A 35 -6.36 -16.23 3.95
C HIS A 35 -6.22 -16.96 5.29
N LEU A 36 -7.07 -17.98 5.49
CA LEU A 36 -7.01 -18.82 6.69
C LEU A 36 -5.62 -19.42 6.87
N HIS A 37 -5.13 -19.48 8.11
CA HIS A 37 -3.84 -20.07 8.50
C HIS A 37 -2.62 -19.44 7.81
N THR A 38 -2.68 -18.13 7.55
CA THR A 38 -1.54 -17.38 7.03
C THR A 38 -1.20 -16.22 7.96
N SER A 39 0.04 -15.75 7.89
CA SER A 39 0.52 -14.58 8.63
C SER A 39 1.50 -13.79 7.77
N PRO A 40 1.62 -12.47 7.95
CA PRO A 40 2.55 -11.67 7.17
C PRO A 40 3.99 -12.08 7.49
N LYS A 41 4.83 -12.07 6.45
CA LYS A 41 6.27 -12.11 6.59
C LYS A 41 6.79 -10.77 7.11
N PRO A 42 7.97 -10.73 7.75
CA PRO A 42 8.58 -9.48 8.23
C PRO A 42 8.71 -8.44 7.12
N ALA A 43 8.30 -7.20 7.38
CA ALA A 43 8.37 -6.10 6.42
C ALA A 43 9.82 -5.85 5.91
N SER A 44 10.81 -6.05 6.78
CA SER A 44 12.24 -5.93 6.47
C SER A 44 12.74 -6.92 5.42
N GLU A 45 12.06 -8.06 5.25
CA GLU A 45 12.39 -9.09 4.26
C GLU A 45 11.63 -8.92 2.94
N SER A 46 10.85 -7.85 2.81
CA SER A 46 10.06 -7.62 1.60
C SER A 46 10.94 -7.41 0.37
N PRO A 47 10.71 -8.16 -0.73
CA PRO A 47 11.40 -7.97 -1.99
C PRO A 47 10.83 -6.79 -2.82
N PHE A 48 9.88 -6.05 -2.26
CA PHE A 48 9.17 -4.96 -2.94
C PHE A 48 9.70 -3.58 -2.54
N ILE A 49 9.75 -2.69 -3.53
CA ILE A 49 10.03 -1.27 -3.37
C ILE A 49 8.71 -0.52 -3.40
N PHE A 50 8.34 0.05 -2.26
CA PHE A 50 7.14 0.87 -2.10
C PHE A 50 7.51 2.35 -1.96
N THR A 51 7.04 3.18 -2.90
CA THR A 51 7.43 4.59 -2.98
C THR A 51 6.25 5.51 -3.24
N ALA A 52 6.33 6.75 -2.74
CA ALA A 52 5.42 7.83 -3.09
C ALA A 52 6.19 9.04 -3.64
N SER A 53 5.57 9.80 -4.54
CA SER A 53 6.20 11.00 -5.13
C SER A 53 6.32 12.17 -4.16
N ALA A 54 5.47 12.21 -3.13
CA ALA A 54 5.46 13.22 -2.09
C ALA A 54 4.76 12.67 -0.83
N ARG A 55 5.12 13.19 0.35
CA ARG A 55 4.37 12.99 1.60
C ARG A 55 3.49 14.18 1.96
N HIS A 56 3.82 15.37 1.47
CA HIS A 56 3.04 16.58 1.72
C HIS A 56 2.10 16.84 0.55
N PHE A 57 0.88 17.25 0.86
CA PHE A 57 -0.08 17.73 -0.13
C PHE A 57 -0.42 19.19 0.09
N TYR A 58 -0.70 19.87 -1.01
CA TYR A 58 -1.08 21.28 -1.10
C TYR A 58 -2.27 21.40 -2.07
N PRO A 59 -2.88 22.59 -2.23
CA PRO A 59 -4.04 22.73 -3.13
C PRO A 59 -3.76 22.29 -4.57
N ASP A 60 -2.53 22.42 -5.05
CA ASP A 60 -2.13 21.98 -6.39
C ASP A 60 -1.98 20.45 -6.51
N SER A 61 -1.78 19.73 -5.40
CA SER A 61 -1.73 18.28 -5.33
C SER A 61 -3.05 17.64 -5.72
N LYS A 62 -4.19 18.33 -5.62
CA LYS A 62 -5.47 17.81 -6.14
C LYS A 62 -5.42 17.61 -7.66
N ARG A 63 -4.80 18.54 -8.39
CA ARG A 63 -4.63 18.45 -9.85
C ARG A 63 -3.51 17.48 -10.23
N ARG A 64 -2.36 17.59 -9.56
CA ARG A 64 -1.17 16.77 -9.90
C ARG A 64 -1.28 15.32 -9.43
N LYS A 65 -2.05 15.09 -8.36
CA LYS A 65 -2.15 13.82 -7.60
C LYS A 65 -0.79 13.39 -7.04
N ILE A 66 -0.79 12.55 -6.02
CA ILE A 66 0.43 11.89 -5.55
C ILE A 66 0.51 10.51 -6.20
N LYS A 67 1.66 10.20 -6.82
CA LYS A 67 1.90 8.90 -7.43
C LYS A 67 2.50 7.96 -6.40
N VAL A 68 1.80 6.87 -6.12
CA VAL A 68 2.24 5.79 -5.24
C VAL A 68 2.59 4.58 -6.09
N LYS A 69 3.70 3.89 -5.81
CA LYS A 69 4.21 2.82 -6.67
C LYS A 69 4.75 1.65 -5.88
N ILE A 70 4.39 0.45 -6.34
CA ILE A 70 4.97 -0.83 -5.92
C ILE A 70 5.78 -1.39 -7.09
N ARG A 71 6.99 -1.89 -6.84
CA ARG A 71 7.89 -2.52 -7.82
C ARG A 71 8.74 -3.59 -7.14
N GLY A 72 9.53 -4.36 -7.91
CA GLY A 72 10.50 -5.31 -7.37
C GLY A 72 10.21 -6.71 -7.89
N ALA A 73 10.19 -7.68 -7.00
CA ALA A 73 9.73 -9.04 -7.32
C ALA A 73 8.29 -9.05 -7.85
N SER A 74 7.90 -10.16 -8.48
CA SER A 74 6.54 -10.38 -8.96
C SER A 74 5.56 -10.48 -7.79
N PHE A 75 4.42 -9.82 -7.87
CA PHE A 75 3.34 -9.87 -6.89
C PHE A 75 1.99 -10.09 -7.58
N LYS A 76 1.05 -10.71 -6.87
CA LYS A 76 -0.30 -10.98 -7.38
C LYS A 76 -1.31 -9.94 -6.95
N GLY A 77 -1.13 -9.37 -5.76
CA GLY A 77 -2.10 -8.42 -5.18
C GLY A 77 -1.47 -7.41 -4.26
N PHE A 78 -2.26 -6.41 -3.91
CA PHE A 78 -1.90 -5.38 -2.94
C PHE A 78 -3.14 -4.78 -2.29
N PHE A 79 -2.95 -4.22 -1.11
CA PHE A 79 -3.89 -3.35 -0.44
C PHE A 79 -3.12 -2.14 0.07
N VAL A 80 -3.44 -0.94 -0.40
CA VAL A 80 -2.73 0.28 -0.01
C VAL A 80 -3.71 1.28 0.55
N VAL A 81 -3.35 1.87 1.68
CA VAL A 81 -4.18 2.83 2.40
C VAL A 81 -3.44 4.15 2.59
N ALA A 82 -4.21 5.24 2.62
CA ALA A 82 -3.72 6.58 2.86
C ALA A 82 -4.21 7.09 4.22
N LEU A 83 -3.26 7.51 5.06
CA LEU A 83 -3.47 7.94 6.43
C LEU A 83 -2.96 9.36 6.63
N ASP A 84 -3.63 10.12 7.48
CA ASP A 84 -3.05 11.35 8.02
C ASP A 84 -1.83 10.97 8.88
N ALA A 85 -0.69 11.62 8.66
CA ALA A 85 0.54 11.24 9.33
C ALA A 85 0.54 11.51 10.84
N ASP A 86 -0.33 12.41 11.33
CA ASP A 86 -0.40 12.79 12.73
C ASP A 86 -1.57 12.10 13.45
N THR A 87 -2.76 12.05 12.82
CA THR A 87 -3.98 11.47 13.44
C THR A 87 -4.22 10.01 13.08
N HIS A 88 -3.56 9.50 12.03
CA HIS A 88 -3.82 8.18 11.42
C HIS A 88 -5.26 8.00 10.92
N GLU A 89 -6.00 9.09 10.72
CA GLU A 89 -7.32 9.04 10.07
C GLU A 89 -7.16 8.66 8.59
N ARG A 90 -8.13 7.91 8.05
CA ARG A 90 -8.20 7.62 6.62
C ARG A 90 -8.45 8.92 5.85
N ILE A 91 -7.58 9.30 4.93
CA ILE A 91 -7.71 10.58 4.19
C ILE A 91 -7.52 10.45 2.68
N GLY A 92 -8.25 11.30 1.96
CA GLY A 92 -8.20 11.39 0.51
C GLY A 92 -8.82 10.17 -0.15
N LYS A 93 -8.53 9.98 -1.44
CA LYS A 93 -9.03 8.84 -2.20
C LYS A 93 -8.03 8.42 -3.27
N PHE A 94 -7.98 7.13 -3.53
CA PHE A 94 -7.33 6.62 -4.73
C PHE A 94 -8.30 6.70 -5.91
N LEU A 95 -7.74 6.81 -7.12
CA LEU A 95 -8.50 6.77 -8.35
C LEU A 95 -8.48 5.36 -8.92
N ASP A 96 -9.63 4.90 -9.41
CA ASP A 96 -9.74 3.65 -10.14
C ASP A 96 -8.89 3.68 -11.41
N ALA A 97 -8.33 2.52 -11.76
CA ALA A 97 -7.56 2.34 -12.98
C ALA A 97 -7.62 0.88 -13.43
N THR A 98 -7.17 0.58 -14.65
CA THR A 98 -7.11 -0.81 -15.12
C THR A 98 -6.28 -1.68 -14.17
N GLY A 99 -6.88 -2.76 -13.66
CA GLY A 99 -6.22 -3.70 -12.75
C GLY A 99 -6.25 -3.29 -11.27
N MET A 100 -6.93 -2.19 -10.92
CA MET A 100 -7.08 -1.74 -9.52
C MET A 100 -8.33 -0.89 -9.27
N GLU A 101 -8.89 -1.00 -8.08
CA GLU A 101 -10.09 -0.29 -7.68
C GLU A 101 -9.93 0.35 -6.31
N SER A 102 -10.58 1.50 -6.13
CA SER A 102 -10.66 2.19 -4.85
C SER A 102 -11.61 1.47 -3.89
N VAL A 103 -11.29 1.54 -2.60
CA VAL A 103 -12.04 0.91 -1.51
C VAL A 103 -12.45 2.03 -0.54
N PRO A 104 -13.68 2.00 0.02
CA PRO A 104 -14.28 3.10 0.81
C PRO A 104 -13.69 3.25 2.22
N CYS A 105 -12.37 3.31 2.32
CA CYS A 105 -11.59 3.64 3.52
C CYS A 105 -10.26 4.31 3.14
N SER A 106 -10.29 5.15 2.09
CA SER A 106 -9.10 5.81 1.53
C SER A 106 -8.04 4.80 1.10
N ALA A 107 -8.49 3.73 0.44
CA ALA A 107 -7.67 2.59 0.08
C ALA A 107 -7.82 2.21 -1.41
N VAL A 108 -6.92 1.36 -1.89
CA VAL A 108 -6.92 0.80 -3.25
C VAL A 108 -6.40 -0.63 -3.22
N THR A 109 -7.00 -1.48 -4.05
CA THR A 109 -6.61 -2.87 -4.21
C THR A 109 -6.51 -3.27 -5.69
N HIS A 110 -5.82 -4.37 -5.99
CA HIS A 110 -5.87 -5.02 -7.30
C HIS A 110 -7.28 -5.53 -7.66
N THR A 111 -7.61 -5.67 -8.95
CA THR A 111 -8.89 -6.26 -9.39
C THR A 111 -8.75 -7.66 -10.01
N ASP A 112 -7.52 -8.15 -10.11
CA ASP A 112 -7.20 -9.48 -10.65
C ASP A 112 -5.92 -10.03 -10.02
N GLY A 113 -5.84 -11.35 -9.87
CA GLY A 113 -4.65 -12.04 -9.34
C GLY A 113 -3.51 -12.28 -10.34
N ARG A 114 -3.51 -11.62 -11.52
CA ARG A 114 -2.44 -11.82 -12.51
C ARG A 114 -1.11 -11.32 -11.96
N PRO A 115 0.02 -12.01 -12.22
CA PRO A 115 1.33 -11.54 -11.79
C PRO A 115 1.67 -10.15 -12.34
N LYS A 116 2.22 -9.28 -11.48
CA LYS A 116 2.59 -7.89 -11.77
C LYS A 116 4.00 -7.64 -11.24
N ILE A 117 4.80 -6.87 -11.98
CA ILE A 117 6.11 -6.37 -11.52
C ILE A 117 6.05 -4.90 -11.10
N MET A 118 4.95 -4.21 -11.41
CA MET A 118 4.75 -2.81 -11.09
C MET A 118 3.25 -2.50 -10.94
N ALA A 119 2.93 -1.68 -9.94
CA ALA A 119 1.64 -1.00 -9.81
C ALA A 119 1.91 0.50 -9.61
N THR A 120 1.10 1.35 -10.23
CA THR A 120 1.14 2.81 -10.02
C THR A 120 -0.26 3.29 -9.71
N MET A 121 -0.45 3.78 -8.50
CA MET A 121 -1.72 4.30 -8.00
C MET A 121 -1.65 5.83 -7.95
N LEU A 122 -2.79 6.47 -8.20
CA LEU A 122 -2.94 7.92 -8.09
C LEU A 122 -3.80 8.22 -6.87
N TRP A 123 -3.21 8.94 -5.92
CA TRP A 123 -3.92 9.42 -4.73
C TRP A 123 -4.26 10.90 -4.87
N GLN A 124 -5.50 11.24 -4.54
CA GLN A 124 -6.02 12.59 -4.48
C GLN A 124 -6.19 13.01 -3.00
N PRO A 125 -5.69 14.19 -2.60
CA PRO A 125 -5.93 14.75 -1.28
C PRO A 125 -7.41 14.93 -0.96
N PRO A 126 -7.80 14.92 0.32
CA PRO A 126 -9.20 15.08 0.69
C PRO A 126 -9.69 16.51 0.43
N ASP A 127 -11.01 16.68 0.36
CA ASP A 127 -11.60 17.96 -0.03
C ASP A 127 -11.71 18.98 1.11
N ASP A 128 -11.80 18.49 2.34
CA ASP A 128 -11.91 19.24 3.59
C ASP A 128 -10.57 19.86 4.06
N ARG A 129 -9.42 19.38 3.55
CA ARG A 129 -8.08 19.87 3.94
C ARG A 129 -7.33 20.49 2.76
N LYS A 130 -6.85 21.72 2.94
CA LYS A 130 -6.05 22.43 1.91
C LYS A 130 -4.60 21.95 1.82
N ARG A 131 -4.03 21.47 2.93
CA ARG A 131 -2.66 20.97 3.04
C ARG A 131 -2.54 19.96 4.19
N GLY A 132 -1.52 19.13 4.15
CA GLY A 132 -1.22 18.16 5.21
C GLY A 132 -0.11 17.19 4.83
N GLU A 133 0.15 16.24 5.71
CA GLU A 133 1.09 15.14 5.50
C GLU A 133 0.32 13.82 5.43
N VAL A 134 0.60 13.01 4.41
CA VAL A 134 0.00 11.70 4.19
C VAL A 134 1.05 10.61 4.33
N LEU A 135 0.67 9.56 5.06
CA LEU A 135 1.38 8.30 5.17
C LEU A 135 0.68 7.27 4.29
N PHE A 136 1.45 6.54 3.47
CA PHE A 136 0.94 5.41 2.72
C PHE A 136 1.46 4.12 3.31
N LEU A 137 0.55 3.21 3.61
CA LEU A 137 0.84 1.90 4.18
C LEU A 137 0.31 0.81 3.23
N ALA A 138 1.04 -0.28 3.09
CA ALA A 138 0.69 -1.34 2.15
C ALA A 138 0.83 -2.74 2.75
N THR A 139 -0.04 -3.61 2.26
CA THR A 139 0.14 -5.07 2.28
C THR A 139 0.30 -5.55 0.86
N ILE A 140 1.38 -6.28 0.57
CA ILE A 140 1.74 -6.72 -0.78
C ILE A 140 1.80 -8.24 -0.79
N LEU A 141 1.02 -8.85 -1.68
CA LEU A 141 0.80 -10.30 -1.79
C LEU A 141 1.68 -10.86 -2.91
N GLU A 142 2.69 -11.64 -2.56
CA GLU A 142 3.52 -12.39 -3.51
C GLU A 142 2.78 -13.63 -4.01
N SER A 143 2.21 -14.40 -3.08
CA SER A 143 1.39 -15.61 -3.33
C SER A 143 0.39 -15.80 -2.19
N PHE A 144 -0.55 -16.74 -2.31
CA PHE A 144 -1.64 -16.95 -1.34
C PHE A 144 -1.18 -16.97 0.13
N SER A 145 -0.06 -17.61 0.43
CA SER A 145 0.50 -17.72 1.79
C SER A 145 1.74 -16.85 2.03
N SER A 146 2.18 -16.06 1.04
CA SER A 146 3.36 -15.20 1.13
C SER A 146 2.96 -13.75 0.89
N TYR A 147 2.91 -12.96 1.95
CA TYR A 147 2.64 -11.52 1.88
C TYR A 147 3.42 -10.75 2.94
N TYR A 148 3.58 -9.47 2.68
CA TYR A 148 4.32 -8.55 3.52
C TYR A 148 3.40 -7.38 3.85
N SER A 149 3.10 -7.21 5.13
CA SER A 149 2.29 -6.10 5.63
C SER A 149 3.16 -5.08 6.36
N GLY A 150 2.61 -3.91 6.68
CA GLY A 150 3.35 -2.86 7.36
C GLY A 150 4.25 -2.01 6.47
N GLN A 151 4.13 -2.14 5.15
CA GLN A 151 5.06 -1.51 4.22
C GLN A 151 4.79 0.00 4.11
N ILE A 152 5.73 0.83 4.57
CA ILE A 152 5.62 2.29 4.50
C ILE A 152 6.24 2.82 3.21
N ALA A 153 5.53 3.69 2.49
CA ALA A 153 6.05 4.27 1.26
C ALA A 153 7.23 5.22 1.53
N THR A 154 8.37 4.96 0.89
CA THR A 154 9.51 5.88 0.89
C THR A 154 9.29 7.02 -0.11
N ILE A 155 9.72 8.24 0.23
CA ILE A 155 9.53 9.40 -0.66
C ILE A 155 10.61 9.47 -1.71
N ARG A 156 10.21 9.31 -2.99
CA ARG A 156 11.12 9.40 -4.11
C ARG A 156 11.45 10.86 -4.42
N ARG A 157 12.52 11.38 -3.81
CA ARG A 157 13.09 12.67 -4.21
C ARG A 157 13.59 12.54 -5.64
N LEU A 158 12.93 13.21 -6.59
CA LEU A 158 13.53 13.39 -7.91
C LEU A 158 14.83 14.17 -7.66
N LYS A 159 15.98 13.57 -8.00
CA LYS A 159 17.24 14.31 -8.03
C LYS A 159 17.00 15.50 -8.95
N SER A 160 16.93 16.71 -8.37
CA SER A 160 16.96 17.94 -9.16
C SER A 160 18.13 17.80 -10.11
N ARG A 161 17.91 17.96 -11.42
CA ARG A 161 19.03 18.23 -12.34
C ARG A 161 19.82 19.36 -11.67
N LYS A 162 21.12 19.17 -11.44
CA LYS A 162 21.98 20.20 -10.85
C LYS A 162 21.78 21.48 -11.68
N ARG A 163 21.01 22.45 -11.15
CA ARG A 163 21.16 23.84 -11.57
C ARG A 163 22.56 24.21 -11.11
N LEU A 164 23.44 24.71 -12.00
CA LEU A 164 24.79 25.16 -11.61
C LEU A 164 24.66 26.02 -10.35
N GLN A 165 25.13 25.49 -9.22
CA GLN A 165 25.13 26.19 -7.95
C GLN A 165 26.30 27.17 -7.97
N ARG A 166 25.95 28.46 -8.01
CA ARG A 166 26.83 29.56 -7.65
C ARG A 166 27.07 29.46 -6.13
N PRO A 167 28.31 29.57 -5.63
CA PRO A 167 28.61 29.32 -4.23
C PRO A 167 28.15 30.50 -3.37
N THR A 168 27.41 30.22 -2.30
CA THR A 168 27.21 31.15 -1.19
C THR A 168 27.30 30.39 0.13
N ALA A 169 27.86 31.10 1.10
CA ALA A 169 28.62 30.65 2.26
C ALA A 169 27.87 29.96 3.41
N ASP A 170 28.70 29.48 4.33
CA ASP A 170 28.45 28.82 5.62
C ASP A 170 27.38 29.49 6.50
N CYS A 171 26.70 28.65 7.29
CA CYS A 171 26.39 28.95 8.69
C CYS A 171 26.51 27.67 9.52
N GLU A 172 27.34 27.77 10.56
CA GLU A 172 27.60 26.79 11.60
C GLU A 172 26.53 26.89 12.71
N ASN A 173 26.21 25.74 13.31
CA ASN A 173 25.64 25.53 14.65
C ASN A 173 24.26 26.11 15.00
N LEU A 174 23.24 25.24 14.96
CA LEU A 174 22.18 25.17 15.99
C LEU A 174 21.68 23.72 16.10
N SER A 175 21.69 23.19 17.33
CA SER A 175 21.08 21.92 17.73
C SER A 175 19.60 21.88 17.31
N CYS A 176 19.30 21.13 16.25
CA CYS A 176 17.93 20.73 15.92
C CYS A 176 17.71 19.31 16.47
N SER A 177 16.98 19.19 17.58
CA SER A 177 16.31 17.93 17.88
C SER A 177 15.23 17.71 16.81
N ASN A 178 15.42 16.69 15.98
CA ASN A 178 14.62 16.50 14.77
C ASN A 178 13.21 15.97 15.11
N SER A 179 12.18 16.79 14.89
CA SER A 179 10.75 16.40 14.93
C SER A 179 10.44 15.16 14.08
N THR A 180 11.23 14.91 13.04
CA THR A 180 11.16 13.72 12.18
C THR A 180 11.32 12.41 12.96
N THR A 181 12.17 12.37 14.00
CA THR A 181 12.43 11.14 14.75
C THR A 181 11.23 10.72 15.60
N LEU A 182 10.59 11.68 16.28
CA LEU A 182 9.38 11.43 17.07
C LEU A 182 8.17 11.03 16.20
N LYS A 183 8.03 11.64 15.03
CA LYS A 183 6.98 11.23 14.07
C LYS A 183 7.22 9.81 13.56
N ASN A 184 8.47 9.46 13.23
CA ASN A 184 8.80 8.10 12.80
C ASN A 184 8.51 7.08 13.91
N GLU A 185 8.86 7.36 15.16
CA GLU A 185 8.55 6.49 16.30
C GLU A 185 7.04 6.29 16.48
N LYS A 186 6.24 7.36 16.34
CA LYS A 186 4.76 7.27 16.40
C LYS A 186 4.19 6.41 15.28
N ILE A 187 4.77 6.50 14.07
CA ILE A 187 4.37 5.70 12.92
C ILE A 187 4.73 4.22 13.13
N GLU A 188 5.96 3.91 13.57
CA GLU A 188 6.38 2.54 13.88
C GLU A 188 5.49 1.92 14.97
N ASN A 189 5.18 2.66 16.03
CA ASN A 189 4.29 2.21 17.09
C ASN A 189 2.86 1.96 16.58
N PHE A 190 2.38 2.75 15.62
CA PHE A 190 1.08 2.52 15.00
C PHE A 190 1.09 1.28 14.09
N VAL A 191 2.14 1.11 13.27
CA VAL A 191 2.30 -0.08 12.43
C VAL A 191 2.35 -1.35 13.28
N ASN A 192 3.07 -1.35 14.40
CA ASN A 192 3.11 -2.48 15.32
C ASN A 192 1.78 -2.77 16.04
N LYS A 193 0.83 -1.82 16.04
CA LYS A 193 -0.49 -2.00 16.67
C LYS A 193 -1.53 -2.60 15.72
N ILE A 194 -1.32 -2.48 14.41
CA ILE A 194 -2.26 -2.90 13.36
C ILE A 194 -1.81 -4.18 12.63
N LEU A 195 -0.61 -4.67 12.93
CA LEU A 195 -0.08 -5.97 12.49
C LEU A 195 -0.17 -6.99 13.61
#